data_AF-W2MAK4-F1
#
_entry.id   AF-W2MAK4-F1
#
_cell.length_a   1.000
_cell.length_b   1.000
_cell.length_c   1.000
_cell.angle_alpha   90.00
_cell.angle_beta   90.00
_cell.angle_gamma   90.00
#
_symmetry.space_group_name_H-M   'P 1'
#
loop_
_entity.id
_entity.type
_entity.pdbx_description
1 polymer ?
#
loop_
_entity_poly.entity_id
_entity_poly.type
_entity_poly.pdbx_seq_one_letter_code
_entity_poly.pdbx_strand_id
1 'polypeptide(L)'
;MLSNPYIGGLVTKLFRSDQPIICRLVDGSLIKEPSMPTSTYVSPTRVDNLNTDALKVRVFAVDKRRKPSHAERKKKLEEEILLLESGVAVLKTRGLPPQLLLQKDPLLRPVAVEFSTLMYSINTQQLRVAKMQSALSQCLTDQQYYPLYSHIKLTKDWKERRGTLLAMRDQKIRNALNFVMGPGGINDAMKKQSSQNQFENEEGDLCCVLFDTIQFPGVKSLQQVYDALSFYKNNMEIIITEQLGHITIREDYDEVNEAAFHTRILSTNEDGITTEGNVVSFRAMLSDGYNGEPCAVMVGDSVDEDDKYPYLSHRYVRKDISTAVVLTENRNTGDKSDVVVTMRRAAFYKVRRPEFPVTFCELENLRDATTQWSDVMLKTIRGILYPTKTNN
;
A
#
# COMPACT_ATOMS: atom_id res chain seq x y z
N MET A 1 -37.30 -38.58 33.73
CA MET A 1 -37.24 -39.66 32.71
C MET A 1 -37.18 -38.96 31.36
N LEU A 2 -36.15 -39.00 30.51
CA LEU A 2 -34.82 -39.62 30.39
C LEU A 2 -33.93 -38.50 29.77
N SER A 3 -32.91 -37.94 30.42
CA SER A 3 -31.49 -38.36 30.44
C SER A 3 -30.84 -38.55 29.05
N ASN A 4 -30.06 -37.55 28.59
CA ASN A 4 -28.65 -37.77 28.23
C ASN A 4 -27.84 -36.43 28.30
N PRO A 5 -26.59 -36.44 28.80
CA PRO A 5 -25.84 -35.28 29.28
C PRO A 5 -24.76 -34.81 28.29
N TYR A 6 -24.19 -33.62 28.53
CA TYR A 6 -22.75 -33.32 28.59
C TYR A 6 -22.55 -31.79 28.53
N ILE A 7 -22.71 -31.16 29.70
CA ILE A 7 -22.05 -29.90 30.05
C ILE A 7 -20.74 -30.31 30.74
N GLY A 8 -19.61 -29.73 30.32
CA GLY A 8 -18.38 -29.78 31.12
C GLY A 8 -17.08 -29.63 30.34
N GLY A 9 -16.65 -28.37 30.16
CA GLY A 9 -15.24 -27.95 30.16
C GLY A 9 -14.39 -28.28 28.93
N LEU A 10 -13.76 -27.26 28.34
CA LEU A 10 -12.30 -27.28 28.15
C LEU A 10 -11.76 -25.86 27.87
N VAL A 11 -11.23 -25.27 28.93
CA VAL A 11 -10.07 -24.36 28.84
C VAL A 11 -8.90 -25.17 28.26
N THR A 12 -8.01 -24.50 27.52
CA THR A 12 -6.71 -24.97 26.99
C THR A 12 -6.73 -26.03 25.86
N LYS A 13 -6.38 -25.59 24.65
CA LYS A 13 -5.35 -26.23 23.78
C LYS A 13 -5.06 -25.36 22.55
N LEU A 14 -4.10 -24.45 22.72
CA LEU A 14 -3.32 -23.85 21.65
C LEU A 14 -2.27 -24.87 21.16
N PHE A 15 -2.01 -24.85 19.86
CA PHE A 15 -0.95 -25.54 19.12
C PHE A 15 -1.00 -27.08 19.03
N ARG A 16 -1.55 -27.56 17.91
CA ARG A 16 -0.97 -28.63 17.08
C ARG A 16 -1.75 -28.72 15.75
N SER A 17 -1.14 -28.28 14.66
CA SER A 17 -1.52 -28.74 13.32
C SER A 17 -0.27 -28.83 12.44
N ASP A 18 0.34 -30.01 12.45
CA ASP A 18 1.17 -30.47 11.34
C ASP A 18 0.23 -30.91 10.21
N GLN A 19 -0.01 -30.03 9.24
CA GLN A 19 -0.39 -30.43 7.87
C GLN A 19 0.21 -29.45 6.85
N PRO A 20 0.78 -29.94 5.74
CA PRO A 20 1.41 -29.09 4.74
C PRO A 20 0.35 -28.40 3.86
N ILE A 21 0.43 -27.08 3.79
CA ILE A 21 -0.36 -26.26 2.87
C ILE A 21 0.18 -26.47 1.45
N ILE A 22 -0.63 -27.10 0.60
CA ILE A 22 -0.41 -27.20 -0.85
C ILE A 22 -0.82 -25.86 -1.47
N CYS A 23 0.14 -25.00 -1.78
CA CYS A 23 -0.11 -23.82 -2.59
C CYS A 23 -0.15 -24.21 -4.08
N ARG A 24 -1.34 -24.16 -4.68
CA ARG A 24 -1.52 -24.14 -6.14
C ARG A 24 -1.12 -22.75 -6.65
N LEU A 25 -0.08 -22.68 -7.47
CA LEU A 25 0.20 -21.52 -8.32
C LEU A 25 -0.65 -21.64 -9.59
N VAL A 26 -1.49 -20.64 -9.84
CA VAL A 26 -2.11 -20.37 -11.14
C VAL A 26 -1.52 -19.04 -11.63
N ASP A 27 -1.21 -19.02 -12.92
CA ASP A 27 -0.25 -18.17 -13.61
C ASP A 27 -0.40 -16.64 -13.50
N GLY A 28 0.75 -15.96 -13.63
CA GLY A 28 0.90 -14.92 -14.65
C GLY A 28 1.17 -13.48 -14.19
N SER A 29 2.42 -13.15 -13.84
CA SER A 29 3.04 -11.87 -14.21
C SER A 29 4.52 -11.80 -13.79
N LEU A 30 5.39 -11.50 -14.76
CA LEU A 30 6.83 -11.28 -14.58
C LEU A 30 7.13 -10.11 -13.63
N ILE A 31 8.01 -10.33 -12.66
CA ILE A 31 8.76 -9.27 -11.98
C ILE A 31 10.24 -9.62 -12.02
N LYS A 32 11.03 -8.71 -12.57
CA LYS A 32 12.49 -8.75 -12.74
C LYS A 32 13.22 -8.79 -11.39
N GLU A 33 14.13 -9.74 -11.23
CA GLU A 33 15.14 -9.74 -10.16
C GLU A 33 16.28 -8.73 -10.45
N PRO A 34 16.93 -8.16 -9.42
CA PRO A 34 18.07 -7.28 -9.60
C PRO A 34 19.35 -8.04 -9.98
N SER A 35 20.07 -7.46 -10.93
CA SER A 35 21.29 -7.94 -11.58
C SER A 35 22.50 -8.07 -10.64
N MET A 36 23.13 -9.24 -10.65
CA MET A 36 24.54 -9.43 -10.26
C MET A 36 25.44 -9.39 -11.52
N PRO A 37 26.68 -8.90 -11.44
CA PRO A 37 27.48 -8.58 -12.61
C PRO A 37 27.89 -9.82 -13.42
N THR A 38 27.61 -9.76 -14.72
CA THR A 38 28.00 -10.70 -15.78
C THR A 38 29.51 -10.76 -15.96
N SER A 39 30.08 -11.96 -15.83
CA SER A 39 31.36 -12.32 -16.45
C SER A 39 31.10 -13.20 -17.67
N THR A 40 31.73 -12.80 -18.76
CA THR A 40 31.62 -13.19 -20.17
C THR A 40 31.30 -14.67 -20.48
N TYR A 41 30.23 -14.83 -21.25
CA TYR A 41 29.88 -16.04 -22.02
C TYR A 41 30.71 -16.06 -23.31
N VAL A 42 31.40 -17.16 -23.60
CA VAL A 42 31.86 -17.51 -24.96
C VAL A 42 31.32 -18.89 -25.27
N SER A 43 30.45 -18.96 -26.28
CA SER A 43 29.79 -20.18 -26.74
C SER A 43 30.74 -21.08 -27.53
N PRO A 44 30.54 -22.40 -27.54
CA PRO A 44 31.32 -23.34 -28.34
C PRO A 44 30.72 -23.44 -29.75
N THR A 45 31.39 -22.89 -30.76
CA THR A 45 31.04 -23.16 -32.16
C THR A 45 31.87 -24.30 -32.72
N ARG A 46 31.14 -25.19 -33.37
CA ARG A 46 31.51 -26.46 -33.96
C ARG A 46 32.03 -26.22 -35.37
N VAL A 47 33.24 -26.73 -35.60
CA VAL A 47 33.79 -27.36 -36.83
C VAL A 47 33.56 -26.64 -38.16
N ASP A 48 34.70 -26.23 -38.70
CA ASP A 48 34.97 -25.65 -40.02
C ASP A 48 34.45 -26.46 -41.21
N ASN A 49 34.17 -25.73 -42.30
CA ASN A 49 34.26 -26.25 -43.66
C ASN A 49 35.08 -25.27 -44.52
N LEU A 50 36.20 -25.79 -45.05
CA LEU A 50 36.91 -25.44 -46.29
C LEU A 50 37.61 -24.05 -46.29
N ASN A 51 38.81 -23.83 -46.82
CA ASN A 51 39.49 -24.50 -47.92
C ASN A 51 41.01 -24.17 -47.94
N THR A 52 41.76 -25.12 -48.47
CA THR A 52 43.05 -25.06 -49.20
C THR A 52 43.90 -23.78 -49.23
N ASP A 53 45.12 -23.87 -48.71
CA ASP A 53 46.38 -23.70 -49.48
C ASP A 53 47.54 -24.12 -48.57
N ALA A 54 48.22 -25.24 -48.84
CA ALA A 54 49.32 -25.36 -49.80
C ALA A 54 50.67 -25.54 -49.06
N LEU A 55 51.14 -26.80 -49.09
CA LEU A 55 52.55 -27.20 -49.27
C LEU A 55 53.59 -26.70 -48.25
N LYS A 56 54.01 -27.59 -47.32
CA LYS A 56 55.32 -28.28 -47.39
C LYS A 56 55.58 -29.23 -46.22
N VAL A 57 55.88 -30.46 -46.62
CA VAL A 57 56.60 -31.57 -45.96
C VAL A 57 57.50 -31.20 -44.76
N ARG A 58 57.40 -31.99 -43.68
CA ARG A 58 58.54 -32.67 -43.02
C ARG A 58 58.02 -33.78 -42.10
N VAL A 59 58.31 -35.02 -42.47
CA VAL A 59 58.15 -36.21 -41.61
C VAL A 59 59.08 -36.04 -40.42
N PHE A 60 58.51 -35.83 -39.22
CA PHE A 60 59.26 -35.89 -37.97
C PHE A 60 59.10 -37.25 -37.30
N ALA A 61 60.20 -37.65 -36.67
CA ALA A 61 60.55 -38.99 -36.24
C ALA A 61 59.65 -39.57 -35.15
N VAL A 62 59.75 -40.90 -34.99
CA VAL A 62 59.19 -41.70 -33.90
C VAL A 62 59.63 -41.14 -32.55
N ASP A 63 58.75 -40.41 -31.87
CA ASP A 63 59.01 -39.91 -30.53
C ASP A 63 58.84 -41.06 -29.53
N LYS A 64 59.95 -41.50 -28.94
CA LYS A 64 59.99 -42.47 -27.86
C LYS A 64 59.27 -41.87 -26.64
N ARG A 65 57.98 -42.20 -26.46
CA ARG A 65 57.18 -41.78 -25.29
C ARG A 65 57.92 -42.10 -24.00
N ARG A 66 58.37 -41.05 -23.30
CA ARG A 66 58.96 -41.13 -21.96
C ARG A 66 57.93 -41.81 -21.04
N LYS A 67 58.32 -42.88 -20.34
CA LYS A 67 57.45 -43.53 -19.35
C LYS A 67 57.14 -42.50 -18.26
N PRO A 68 55.86 -42.18 -17.99
CA PRO A 68 55.52 -41.16 -17.02
C PRO A 68 56.03 -41.56 -15.64
N SER A 69 56.54 -40.57 -14.92
CA SER A 69 57.04 -40.72 -13.55
C SER A 69 55.93 -41.28 -12.65
N HIS A 70 56.30 -42.04 -11.61
CA HIS A 70 55.33 -42.53 -10.61
C HIS A 70 54.48 -41.38 -10.05
N ALA A 71 55.06 -40.19 -9.89
CA ALA A 71 54.33 -39.00 -9.44
C ALA A 71 53.28 -38.52 -10.46
N GLU A 72 53.58 -38.58 -11.76
CA GLU A 72 52.63 -38.20 -12.82
C GLU A 72 51.49 -39.20 -12.93
N ARG A 73 51.76 -40.49 -12.77
CA ARG A 73 50.72 -41.54 -12.72
C ARG A 73 49.84 -41.40 -11.49
N LYS A 74 50.44 -41.13 -10.33
CA LYS A 74 49.72 -40.88 -9.08
C LYS A 74 48.77 -39.69 -9.24
N LYS A 75 49.28 -38.57 -9.77
CA LYS A 75 48.46 -37.37 -10.01
C LYS A 75 47.31 -37.65 -10.98
N LYS A 76 47.55 -38.41 -12.05
CA LYS A 76 46.51 -38.76 -13.03
C LYS A 76 45.44 -39.68 -12.44
N LEU A 77 45.83 -40.61 -11.58
CA LEU A 77 44.90 -41.48 -10.84
C LEU A 77 44.11 -40.69 -9.79
N GLU A 78 44.73 -39.72 -9.10
CA GLU A 78 44.04 -38.82 -8.18
C GLU A 78 43.02 -37.95 -8.91
N GLU A 79 43.36 -37.40 -10.08
CA GLU A 79 42.43 -36.67 -10.95
C GLU A 79 41.27 -37.57 -11.44
N GLU A 80 41.55 -38.81 -11.79
CA GLU A 80 40.54 -39.78 -12.24
C GLU A 80 39.61 -40.22 -11.10
N ILE A 81 40.14 -40.45 -9.90
CA ILE A 81 39.33 -40.74 -8.70
C ILE A 81 38.40 -39.57 -8.41
N LEU A 82 38.90 -38.34 -8.45
CA LEU A 82 38.09 -37.14 -8.20
C LEU A 82 36.98 -36.97 -9.24
N LEU A 83 37.26 -37.28 -10.50
CA LEU A 83 36.28 -37.28 -11.58
C LEU A 83 35.23 -38.38 -11.40
N LEU A 84 35.63 -39.58 -11.02
CA LEU A 84 34.74 -40.73 -10.78
C LEU A 84 33.87 -40.51 -9.53
N GLU A 85 34.41 -39.94 -8.47
CA GLU A 85 33.66 -39.56 -7.27
C GLU A 85 32.57 -38.53 -7.60
N SER A 86 32.90 -37.53 -8.42
CA SER A 86 31.93 -36.55 -8.93
C SER A 86 30.85 -37.22 -9.79
N GLY A 87 31.22 -38.15 -10.66
CA GLY A 87 30.30 -38.91 -11.51
C GLY A 87 29.36 -39.81 -10.70
N VAL A 88 29.87 -40.47 -9.65
CA VAL A 88 29.09 -41.30 -8.74
C VAL A 88 28.12 -40.45 -7.92
N ALA A 89 28.51 -39.26 -7.48
CA ALA A 89 27.62 -38.32 -6.78
C ALA A 89 26.45 -37.88 -7.69
N VAL A 90 26.74 -37.55 -8.95
CA VAL A 90 25.72 -37.18 -9.96
C VAL A 90 24.80 -38.36 -10.29
N LEU A 91 25.33 -39.58 -10.43
CA LEU A 91 24.53 -40.76 -10.74
C LEU A 91 23.66 -41.22 -9.55
N LYS A 92 24.12 -41.04 -8.30
CA LYS A 92 23.36 -41.36 -7.09
C LYS A 92 22.21 -40.36 -6.83
N THR A 93 22.30 -39.16 -7.38
CA THR A 93 21.31 -38.08 -7.20
C THR A 93 20.30 -37.99 -8.36
N ARG A 94 20.63 -38.53 -9.54
CA ARG A 94 19.73 -38.50 -10.70
C ARG A 94 18.43 -39.29 -10.45
N GLY A 95 17.32 -38.58 -10.27
CA GLY A 95 15.96 -39.15 -10.15
C GLY A 95 15.33 -39.11 -8.75
N LEU A 96 16.00 -38.55 -7.74
CA LEU A 96 15.41 -38.36 -6.41
C LEU A 96 14.57 -37.07 -6.35
N PRO A 97 13.43 -37.04 -5.63
CA PRO A 97 12.70 -35.82 -5.33
C PRO A 97 13.60 -34.77 -4.64
N PRO A 98 13.42 -33.46 -4.90
CA PRO A 98 14.27 -32.39 -4.36
C PRO A 98 14.49 -32.46 -2.84
N GLN A 99 13.49 -32.90 -2.08
CA GLN A 99 13.58 -33.02 -0.62
C GLN A 99 14.50 -34.18 -0.17
N LEU A 100 14.55 -35.28 -0.92
CA LEU A 100 15.41 -36.43 -0.62
C LEU A 100 16.85 -36.22 -1.14
N LEU A 101 17.02 -35.41 -2.17
CA LEU A 101 18.33 -34.93 -2.65
C LEU A 101 19.05 -34.11 -1.59
N LEU A 102 18.35 -33.14 -1.00
CA LEU A 102 18.89 -32.26 0.05
C LEU A 102 19.24 -33.02 1.35
N GLN A 103 18.58 -34.15 1.63
CA GLN A 103 18.91 -35.00 2.79
C GLN A 103 20.06 -35.98 2.54
N LYS A 104 20.18 -36.52 1.32
CA LYS A 104 21.16 -37.56 0.99
C LYS A 104 22.50 -37.03 0.53
N ASP A 105 22.55 -35.81 -0.01
CA ASP A 105 23.81 -35.19 -0.41
C ASP A 105 24.52 -34.59 0.83
N PRO A 106 25.68 -35.15 1.24
CA PRO A 106 26.39 -34.70 2.43
C PRO A 106 26.94 -33.26 2.31
N LEU A 107 27.05 -32.70 1.09
CA LEU A 107 27.47 -31.31 0.87
C LEU A 107 26.30 -30.33 0.94
N LEU A 108 25.10 -30.73 0.49
CA LEU A 108 23.92 -29.85 0.48
C LEU A 108 23.13 -29.87 1.80
N ARG A 109 23.23 -30.96 2.57
CA ARG A 109 22.52 -31.11 3.85
C ARG A 109 22.88 -30.03 4.89
N PRO A 110 24.15 -29.66 5.13
CA PRO A 110 24.50 -28.59 6.06
C PRO A 110 23.91 -27.24 5.63
N VAL A 111 24.00 -26.91 4.34
CA VAL A 111 23.46 -25.66 3.76
C VAL A 111 21.93 -25.61 3.91
N ALA A 112 21.24 -26.72 3.70
CA ALA A 112 19.79 -26.81 3.88
C ALA A 112 19.37 -26.60 5.35
N VAL A 113 20.13 -27.15 6.29
CA VAL A 113 19.89 -26.97 7.73
C VAL A 113 20.14 -25.51 8.13
N GLU A 114 21.25 -24.91 7.69
CA GLU A 114 21.55 -23.49 7.92
C GLU A 114 20.48 -22.57 7.36
N PHE A 115 20.07 -22.80 6.10
CA PHE A 115 18.98 -22.05 5.48
C PHE A 115 17.66 -22.19 6.25
N SER A 116 17.29 -23.40 6.69
CA SER A 116 16.08 -23.61 7.49
C SER A 116 16.13 -22.88 8.83
N THR A 117 17.30 -22.84 9.46
CA THR A 117 17.54 -22.13 10.74
C THR A 117 17.46 -20.62 10.54
N LEU A 118 18.02 -20.11 9.45
CA LEU A 118 17.92 -18.70 9.07
C LEU A 118 16.47 -18.32 8.79
N MET A 119 15.74 -19.10 7.99
CA MET A 119 14.32 -18.86 7.70
C MET A 119 13.46 -18.90 8.95
N TYR A 120 13.70 -19.84 9.86
CA TYR A 120 13.03 -19.87 11.16
C TYR A 120 13.31 -18.60 11.98
N SER A 121 14.56 -18.13 11.98
CA SER A 121 14.96 -16.91 12.67
C SER A 121 14.30 -15.66 12.07
N ILE A 122 14.27 -15.55 10.73
CA ILE A 122 13.59 -14.49 10.00
C ILE A 122 12.09 -14.49 10.32
N ASN A 123 11.43 -15.64 10.24
CA ASN A 123 10.01 -15.76 10.55
C ASN A 123 9.71 -15.37 12.01
N THR A 124 10.59 -15.77 12.94
CA THR A 124 10.46 -15.41 14.36
C THR A 124 10.60 -13.90 14.56
N GLN A 125 11.54 -13.25 13.88
CA GLN A 125 11.71 -11.80 13.93
C GLN A 125 10.52 -11.07 13.31
N GLN A 126 10.03 -11.52 12.15
CA GLN A 126 8.84 -10.95 11.51
C GLN A 126 7.61 -11.06 12.42
N LEU A 127 7.41 -12.19 13.10
CA LEU A 127 6.31 -12.35 14.06
C LEU A 127 6.43 -11.37 15.24
N ARG A 128 7.65 -11.10 15.72
CA ARG A 128 7.87 -10.10 16.78
C ARG A 128 7.52 -8.69 16.28
N VAL A 129 7.91 -8.35 15.05
CA VAL A 129 7.55 -7.07 14.43
C VAL A 129 6.04 -6.94 14.28
N ALA A 130 5.36 -7.98 13.78
CA ALA A 130 3.90 -8.00 13.65
C ALA A 130 3.19 -7.81 15.00
N LYS A 131 3.70 -8.44 16.07
CA LYS A 131 3.18 -8.24 17.44
C LYS A 131 3.36 -6.80 17.91
N MET A 132 4.53 -6.20 17.68
CA MET A 132 4.76 -4.79 18.03
C MET A 132 3.85 -3.86 17.23
N GLN A 133 3.69 -4.09 15.93
CA GLN A 133 2.77 -3.31 15.08
C GLN A 133 1.32 -3.41 15.56
N SER A 134 0.86 -4.62 15.92
CA SER A 134 -0.48 -4.83 16.47
C SER A 134 -0.68 -4.09 17.80
N ALA A 135 0.30 -4.16 18.71
CA ALA A 135 0.21 -3.46 19.99
C ALA A 135 0.22 -1.93 19.81
N LEU A 136 1.10 -1.40 18.94
CA LEU A 136 1.16 0.03 18.64
C LEU A 136 -0.13 0.52 17.95
N SER A 137 -0.73 -0.29 17.09
CA SER A 137 -2.02 0.07 16.45
C SER A 137 -3.15 0.23 17.47
N GLN A 138 -3.12 -0.49 18.59
CA GLN A 138 -4.09 -0.34 19.68
C GLN A 138 -3.84 0.91 20.53
N CYS A 139 -2.64 1.52 20.46
CA CYS A 139 -2.32 2.75 21.16
C CYS A 139 -2.64 4.01 20.32
N LEU A 140 -2.97 3.85 19.04
CA LEU A 140 -3.18 4.94 18.07
C LEU A 140 -4.65 5.04 17.58
N THR A 141 -5.56 4.44 18.34
CA THR A 141 -6.98 4.31 18.03
C THR A 141 -7.78 5.59 18.27
N ASP A 142 -7.33 6.48 19.15
CA ASP A 142 -8.09 7.69 19.47
C ASP A 142 -7.83 8.82 18.48
N GLN A 143 -8.93 9.39 17.96
CA GLN A 143 -8.90 10.54 17.08
C GLN A 143 -8.17 11.75 17.69
N GLN A 144 -8.25 11.92 19.01
CA GLN A 144 -7.64 13.06 19.71
C GLN A 144 -6.13 13.14 19.55
N TYR A 145 -5.47 12.01 19.28
CA TYR A 145 -4.03 11.93 19.07
C TYR A 145 -3.67 11.88 17.57
N TYR A 146 -4.65 11.92 16.68
CA TYR A 146 -4.40 11.92 15.25
C TYR A 146 -3.81 13.27 14.80
N PRO A 147 -2.67 13.30 14.08
CA PRO A 147 -1.95 14.55 13.82
C PRO A 147 -2.70 15.63 13.03
N LEU A 148 -3.77 15.27 12.32
CA LEU A 148 -4.62 16.22 11.57
C LEU A 148 -5.81 16.75 12.37
N TYR A 149 -6.13 16.11 13.50
CA TYR A 149 -7.25 16.49 14.34
C TYR A 149 -6.95 17.78 15.11
N SER A 150 -7.97 18.60 15.29
CA SER A 150 -7.99 19.67 16.28
C SER A 150 -9.41 19.84 16.79
N HIS A 151 -9.55 20.12 18.08
CA HIS A 151 -10.85 20.43 18.66
C HIS A 151 -11.38 21.74 18.09
N ILE A 152 -12.48 21.70 17.34
CA ILE A 152 -13.04 22.85 16.63
C ILE A 152 -14.41 23.20 17.20
N LYS A 153 -14.52 24.44 17.69
CA LYS A 153 -15.76 25.04 18.16
C LYS A 153 -16.16 26.23 17.29
N LEU A 154 -17.39 26.25 16.82
CA LEU A 154 -17.96 27.33 16.02
C LEU A 154 -19.17 27.96 16.71
N THR A 155 -19.20 29.29 16.74
CA THR A 155 -20.27 30.06 17.38
C THR A 155 -21.45 30.29 16.44
N LYS A 156 -22.51 30.98 16.91
CA LYS A 156 -23.67 31.34 16.08
C LYS A 156 -23.38 32.46 15.08
N ASP A 157 -22.40 33.31 15.36
CA ASP A 157 -22.11 34.51 14.57
C ASP A 157 -21.19 34.22 13.38
N TRP A 158 -21.59 34.67 12.20
CA TRP A 158 -20.84 34.39 10.97
C TRP A 158 -19.46 35.04 10.94
N LYS A 159 -19.30 36.24 11.51
CA LYS A 159 -18.01 36.93 11.51
C LYS A 159 -17.03 36.22 12.44
N GLU A 160 -17.48 35.79 13.61
CA GLU A 160 -16.70 34.97 14.54
C GLU A 160 -16.30 33.63 13.92
N ARG A 161 -17.23 32.91 13.30
CA ARG A 161 -16.95 31.64 12.59
C ARG A 161 -15.85 31.81 11.55
N ARG A 162 -16.00 32.79 10.65
CA ARG A 162 -15.00 33.09 9.63
C ARG A 162 -13.65 33.47 10.24
N GLY A 163 -13.66 34.25 11.32
CA GLY A 163 -12.46 34.57 12.10
C GLY A 163 -11.74 33.33 12.63
N THR A 164 -12.49 32.39 13.21
CA THR A 164 -11.97 31.11 13.71
C THR A 164 -11.33 30.28 12.58
N LEU A 165 -12.01 30.16 11.43
CA LEU A 165 -11.48 29.45 10.27
C LEU A 165 -10.17 30.08 9.74
N LEU A 166 -10.15 31.40 9.59
CA LEU A 166 -8.95 32.12 9.14
C LEU A 166 -7.77 31.96 10.12
N ALA A 167 -8.03 32.00 11.43
CA ALA A 167 -7.00 31.87 12.45
C ALA A 167 -6.31 30.50 12.44
N MET A 168 -7.03 29.41 12.11
CA MET A 168 -6.46 28.06 12.11
C MET A 168 -5.88 27.61 10.77
N ARG A 169 -6.25 28.26 9.66
CA ARG A 169 -5.94 27.85 8.29
C ARG A 169 -4.46 27.50 8.06
N ASP A 170 -3.57 28.43 8.33
CA ASP A 170 -2.16 28.27 7.98
C ASP A 170 -1.49 27.19 8.84
N GLN A 171 -1.90 27.06 10.10
CA GLN A 171 -1.42 25.98 10.96
C GLN A 171 -1.90 24.61 10.49
N LYS A 172 -3.18 24.50 10.08
CA LYS A 172 -3.74 23.27 9.52
C LYS A 172 -3.02 22.83 8.25
N ILE A 173 -2.73 23.76 7.33
CA ILE A 173 -1.99 23.47 6.10
C ILE A 173 -0.57 22.99 6.40
N ARG A 174 0.16 23.66 7.32
CA ARG A 174 1.52 23.25 7.71
C ARG A 174 1.55 21.87 8.35
N ASN A 175 0.63 21.60 9.29
CA ASN A 175 0.52 20.30 9.94
C ASN A 175 0.25 19.19 8.92
N ALA A 176 -0.68 19.44 7.99
CA ALA A 176 -1.00 18.50 6.93
C ALA A 176 0.19 18.20 6.03
N LEU A 177 0.91 19.23 5.58
CA LEU A 177 2.09 19.06 4.74
C LEU A 177 3.16 18.23 5.46
N ASN A 178 3.49 18.58 6.71
CA ASN A 178 4.50 17.88 7.50
C ASN A 178 4.13 16.43 7.79
N PHE A 179 2.85 16.15 8.09
CA PHE A 179 2.39 14.81 8.40
C PHE A 179 2.37 13.91 7.17
N VAL A 180 1.79 14.38 6.05
CA VAL A 180 1.66 13.59 4.82
C VAL A 180 3.02 13.37 4.15
N MET A 181 3.93 14.34 4.23
CA MET A 181 5.26 14.28 3.60
C MET A 181 6.38 13.84 4.57
N GLY A 182 6.05 13.45 5.80
CA GLY A 182 7.03 13.08 6.83
C GLY A 182 7.76 11.76 6.55
N PRO A 183 8.86 11.45 7.27
CA PRO A 183 9.79 10.34 6.97
C PRO A 183 9.25 8.90 7.09
N GLY A 184 7.95 8.70 7.31
CA GLY A 184 7.26 7.40 7.19
C GLY A 184 6.39 7.27 5.93
N GLY A 185 6.33 8.33 5.11
CA GLY A 185 5.54 8.40 3.90
C GLY A 185 6.22 7.70 2.74
N ILE A 186 5.88 6.43 2.54
CA ILE A 186 5.85 5.76 1.24
C ILE A 186 7.21 5.75 0.52
N ASN A 187 7.93 4.64 0.72
CA ASN A 187 9.32 4.39 0.29
C ASN A 187 9.59 4.53 -1.23
N ASP A 188 8.56 4.75 -2.05
CA ASP A 188 8.70 4.96 -3.48
C ASP A 188 7.59 5.91 -3.99
N ALA A 189 7.95 7.17 -4.23
CA ALA A 189 7.06 8.16 -4.83
C ALA A 189 6.52 7.72 -6.21
N MET A 190 7.17 6.73 -6.84
CA MET A 190 6.80 6.20 -8.13
C MET A 190 5.82 5.01 -8.06
N LYS A 191 5.46 4.50 -6.87
CA LYS A 191 4.55 3.36 -6.73
C LYS A 191 3.24 3.75 -6.07
N LYS A 192 2.14 3.22 -6.63
CA LYS A 192 0.85 3.23 -5.97
C LYS A 192 0.94 2.42 -4.67
N GLN A 193 0.64 3.06 -3.56
CA GLN A 193 0.58 2.42 -2.25
C GLN A 193 -0.71 2.81 -1.55
N SER A 194 -1.32 1.86 -0.86
CA SER A 194 -2.52 2.08 -0.06
C SER A 194 -2.38 1.28 1.24
N SER A 195 -2.73 1.92 2.35
CA SER A 195 -2.79 1.30 3.66
C SER A 195 -4.11 1.73 4.31
N GLN A 196 -4.88 0.76 4.75
CA GLN A 196 -6.16 0.98 5.41
C GLN A 196 -6.23 0.11 6.67
N ASN A 197 -6.60 0.74 7.79
CA ASN A 197 -6.79 0.06 9.06
C ASN A 197 -8.18 0.42 9.60
N GLN A 198 -9.06 -0.57 9.75
CA GLN A 198 -10.40 -0.39 10.28
C GLN A 198 -10.53 -1.10 11.63
N PHE A 199 -11.15 -0.43 12.60
CA PHE A 199 -11.31 -0.94 13.95
C PHE A 199 -12.52 -0.28 14.63
N GLU A 200 -12.94 -0.86 15.75
CA GLU A 200 -13.90 -0.26 16.67
C GLU A 200 -13.11 0.34 17.85
N ASN A 201 -13.43 1.56 18.27
CA ASN A 201 -12.82 2.15 19.46
C ASN A 201 -13.53 1.68 20.74
N GLU A 202 -13.07 2.13 21.91
CA GLU A 202 -13.67 1.75 23.20
C GLU A 202 -15.13 2.24 23.37
N GLU A 203 -15.51 3.29 22.63
CA GLU A 203 -16.85 3.89 22.64
C GLU A 203 -17.83 3.15 21.70
N GLY A 204 -17.33 2.19 20.91
CA GLY A 204 -18.12 1.48 19.92
C GLY A 204 -18.28 2.23 18.59
N ASP A 205 -17.49 3.27 18.36
CA ASP A 205 -17.44 4.00 17.09
C ASP A 205 -16.64 3.21 16.06
N LEU A 206 -17.08 3.30 14.79
CA LEU A 206 -16.38 2.67 13.67
C LEU A 206 -15.31 3.63 13.16
N CYS A 207 -14.05 3.23 13.29
CA CYS A 207 -12.91 4.03 12.92
C CYS A 207 -12.16 3.45 11.71
N CYS A 208 -11.62 4.33 10.88
CA CYS A 208 -10.77 3.94 9.76
C CYS A 208 -9.61 4.92 9.58
N VAL A 209 -8.38 4.42 9.57
CA VAL A 209 -7.17 5.17 9.21
C VAL A 209 -6.75 4.78 7.81
N LEU A 210 -6.57 5.77 6.93
CA LEU A 210 -6.23 5.59 5.53
C LEU A 210 -4.98 6.39 5.17
N PHE A 211 -4.07 5.77 4.43
CA PHE A 211 -2.95 6.44 3.76
C PHE A 211 -2.81 5.93 2.33
N ASP A 212 -2.84 6.83 1.35
CA ASP A 212 -2.68 6.48 -0.05
C ASP A 212 -1.67 7.37 -0.78
N THR A 213 -0.90 6.76 -1.68
CA THR A 213 -0.18 7.43 -2.78
C THR A 213 -0.81 7.02 -4.10
N ILE A 214 -1.28 8.01 -4.85
CA ILE A 214 -1.96 7.85 -6.12
C ILE A 214 -1.28 8.74 -7.15
N GLN A 215 -1.11 8.22 -8.36
CA GLN A 215 -0.49 8.96 -9.45
C GLN A 215 -1.50 9.26 -10.55
N PHE A 216 -1.28 10.40 -11.19
CA PHE A 216 -2.00 10.86 -12.36
C PHE A 216 -0.97 11.14 -13.47
N PRO A 217 -0.58 10.12 -14.26
CA PRO A 217 0.36 10.27 -15.36
C PRO A 217 -0.29 10.90 -16.60
N GLY A 218 0.49 11.62 -17.42
CA GLY A 218 0.01 12.22 -18.66
C GLY A 218 -0.96 13.40 -18.46
N VAL A 219 -0.97 14.01 -17.27
CA VAL A 219 -1.73 15.23 -16.99
C VAL A 219 -0.97 16.47 -17.51
N LYS A 220 -1.65 17.61 -17.61
CA LYS A 220 -1.04 18.86 -18.12
C LYS A 220 -0.20 19.58 -17.07
N SER A 221 -0.63 19.56 -15.80
CA SER A 221 0.01 20.28 -14.70
C SER A 221 -0.54 19.88 -13.34
N LEU A 222 0.18 20.26 -12.27
CA LEU A 222 -0.34 20.24 -10.90
C LEU A 222 -1.70 20.93 -10.76
N GLN A 223 -1.86 22.10 -11.38
CA GLN A 223 -3.09 22.89 -11.34
C GLN A 223 -4.29 22.09 -11.86
N GLN A 224 -4.13 21.34 -12.96
CA GLN A 224 -5.24 20.55 -13.53
C GLN A 224 -5.80 19.53 -12.53
N VAL A 225 -4.93 18.85 -11.77
CA VAL A 225 -5.36 17.86 -10.77
C VAL A 225 -5.96 18.54 -9.55
N TYR A 226 -5.40 19.69 -9.14
CA TYR A 226 -5.95 20.50 -8.07
C TYR A 226 -7.36 21.02 -8.40
N ASP A 227 -7.59 21.46 -9.64
CA ASP A 227 -8.89 21.93 -10.11
C ASP A 227 -9.90 20.80 -10.15
N ALA A 228 -9.51 19.59 -10.61
CA ALA A 228 -10.38 18.41 -10.60
C ALA A 228 -10.77 17.99 -9.17
N LEU A 229 -9.83 18.06 -8.22
CA LEU A 229 -10.11 17.81 -6.80
C LEU A 229 -11.03 18.89 -6.21
N SER A 230 -10.81 20.15 -6.57
CA SER A 230 -11.64 21.29 -6.15
C SER A 230 -13.07 21.16 -6.69
N PHE A 231 -13.21 20.73 -7.95
CA PHE A 231 -14.51 20.44 -8.57
C PHE A 231 -15.29 19.40 -7.78
N TYR A 232 -14.66 18.28 -7.40
CA TYR A 232 -15.31 17.27 -6.57
C TYR A 232 -15.78 17.86 -5.22
N LYS A 233 -14.91 18.60 -4.53
CA LYS A 233 -15.25 19.20 -3.24
C LYS A 233 -16.40 20.19 -3.34
N ASN A 234 -16.39 21.03 -4.38
CA ASN A 234 -17.42 22.05 -4.57
C ASN A 234 -18.79 21.46 -4.92
N ASN A 235 -18.84 20.32 -5.60
CA ASN A 235 -20.08 19.70 -6.11
C ASN A 235 -20.39 18.33 -5.46
N MET A 236 -19.84 18.06 -4.27
CA MET A 236 -19.86 16.73 -3.67
C MET A 236 -21.28 16.18 -3.46
N GLU A 237 -22.24 17.01 -3.04
CA GLU A 237 -23.62 16.60 -2.79
C GLU A 237 -24.31 16.05 -4.04
N ILE A 238 -24.10 16.69 -5.19
CA ILE A 238 -24.64 16.21 -6.48
C ILE A 238 -23.93 14.91 -6.87
N ILE A 239 -22.60 14.91 -6.82
CA ILE A 239 -21.78 13.76 -7.23
C ILE A 239 -22.09 12.53 -6.38
N ILE A 240 -22.22 12.67 -5.06
CA ILE A 240 -22.55 11.58 -4.15
C ILE A 240 -23.97 11.08 -4.40
N THR A 241 -24.92 11.99 -4.60
CA THR A 241 -26.31 11.64 -4.94
C THR A 241 -26.36 10.80 -6.23
N GLU A 242 -25.69 11.24 -7.29
CA GLU A 242 -25.70 10.57 -8.58
C GLU A 242 -24.93 9.24 -8.58
N GLN A 243 -23.78 9.18 -7.91
CA GLN A 243 -22.89 8.00 -7.97
C GLN A 243 -23.27 6.91 -6.98
N LEU A 244 -23.91 7.26 -5.86
CA LEU A 244 -24.25 6.31 -4.79
C LEU A 244 -25.77 6.14 -4.61
N GLY A 245 -26.60 6.90 -5.32
CA GLY A 245 -28.07 6.85 -5.14
C GLY A 245 -28.54 7.43 -3.80
N HIS A 246 -27.65 8.08 -3.04
CA HIS A 246 -27.98 8.73 -1.78
C HIS A 246 -28.84 9.97 -2.01
N ILE A 247 -29.58 10.40 -1.00
CA ILE A 247 -30.14 11.76 -0.96
C ILE A 247 -29.18 12.61 -0.15
N THR A 248 -28.33 13.39 -0.85
CA THR A 248 -27.32 14.23 -0.20
C THR A 248 -27.66 15.71 -0.34
N ILE A 249 -27.65 16.42 0.79
CA ILE A 249 -27.98 17.83 0.89
C ILE A 249 -26.83 18.54 1.60
N ARG A 250 -26.34 19.62 0.99
CA ARG A 250 -25.44 20.57 1.64
C ARG A 250 -26.28 21.67 2.27
N GLU A 251 -26.53 21.57 3.58
CA GLU A 251 -27.41 22.50 4.29
C GLU A 251 -26.77 23.87 4.52
N ASP A 252 -25.45 23.89 4.73
CA ASP A 252 -24.71 25.14 4.90
C ASP A 252 -23.37 25.08 4.20
N TYR A 253 -23.01 26.19 3.56
CA TYR A 253 -21.78 26.40 2.83
C TYR A 253 -21.35 27.86 2.97
N ASP A 254 -20.32 28.08 3.78
CA ASP A 254 -19.68 29.38 3.93
C ASP A 254 -18.24 29.30 3.44
N GLU A 255 -17.90 30.10 2.43
CA GLU A 255 -16.58 30.19 1.81
C GLU A 255 -15.93 31.53 2.16
N VAL A 256 -14.67 31.47 2.60
CA VAL A 256 -13.86 32.64 2.94
C VAL A 256 -12.62 32.65 2.04
N ASN A 257 -12.51 33.71 1.23
CA ASN A 257 -11.36 33.99 0.35
C ASN A 257 -10.97 32.81 -0.55
N GLU A 258 -11.93 32.00 -0.98
CA GLU A 258 -11.69 30.81 -1.79
C GLU A 258 -10.70 29.81 -1.18
N ALA A 259 -10.49 29.85 0.13
CA ALA A 259 -9.38 29.14 0.77
C ALA A 259 -9.75 28.47 2.08
N ALA A 260 -10.84 28.90 2.73
CA ALA A 260 -11.39 28.28 3.93
C ALA A 260 -12.90 28.09 3.75
N PHE A 261 -13.41 26.94 4.17
CA PHE A 261 -14.79 26.54 3.98
C PHE A 261 -15.34 25.96 5.27
N HIS A 262 -16.58 26.27 5.58
CA HIS A 262 -17.39 25.49 6.50
C HIS A 262 -18.51 24.81 5.70
N THR A 263 -18.70 23.51 5.89
CA THR A 263 -19.71 22.74 5.15
C THR A 263 -20.39 21.74 6.06
N ARG A 264 -21.73 21.82 6.11
CA ARG A 264 -22.59 20.84 6.77
C ARG A 264 -23.35 20.05 5.70
N ILE A 265 -23.13 18.74 5.69
CA ILE A 265 -23.70 17.82 4.70
C ILE A 265 -24.51 16.76 5.42
N LEU A 266 -25.75 16.58 4.98
CA LEU A 266 -26.60 15.45 5.35
C LEU A 266 -26.70 14.49 4.17
N SER A 267 -26.59 13.19 4.42
CA SER A 267 -26.73 12.17 3.39
C SER A 267 -27.52 10.99 3.90
N THR A 268 -28.64 10.70 3.25
CA THR A 268 -29.47 9.52 3.51
C THR A 268 -29.12 8.41 2.54
N ASN A 269 -28.80 7.22 3.05
CA ASN A 269 -28.48 6.03 2.24
C ASN A 269 -29.75 5.24 1.87
N GLU A 270 -29.57 4.12 1.16
CA GLU A 270 -30.67 3.24 0.75
C GLU A 270 -31.42 2.60 1.93
N ASP A 271 -30.75 2.42 3.07
CA ASP A 271 -31.36 1.92 4.31
C ASP A 271 -32.22 2.99 5.04
N GLY A 272 -32.28 4.21 4.50
CA GLY A 272 -32.99 5.33 5.13
C GLY A 272 -32.22 5.97 6.30
N ILE A 273 -30.98 5.54 6.55
CA ILE A 273 -30.12 6.11 7.59
C ILE A 273 -29.50 7.41 7.10
N THR A 274 -29.72 8.47 7.88
CA THR A 274 -29.15 9.78 7.57
C THR A 274 -27.87 10.00 8.35
N THR A 275 -26.80 10.29 7.62
CA THR A 275 -25.48 10.61 8.16
C THR A 275 -25.23 12.11 8.08
N GLU A 276 -24.60 12.67 9.12
CA GLU A 276 -24.20 14.08 9.17
C GLU A 276 -22.67 14.20 9.14
N GLY A 277 -22.15 15.02 8.22
CA GLY A 277 -20.79 15.52 8.27
C GLY A 277 -20.78 17.03 8.45
N ASN A 278 -20.19 17.52 9.55
CA ASN A 278 -19.94 18.94 9.76
C ASN A 278 -18.44 19.18 9.74
N VAL A 279 -17.95 19.85 8.69
CA VAL A 279 -16.53 19.86 8.33
C VAL A 279 -16.07 21.27 8.01
N VAL A 280 -14.92 21.67 8.53
CA VAL A 280 -14.14 22.80 8.00
C VAL A 280 -13.10 22.28 7.03
N SER A 281 -12.86 23.00 5.93
CA SER A 281 -11.80 22.64 5.00
C SER A 281 -10.99 23.83 4.56
N PHE A 282 -9.73 23.57 4.22
CA PHE A 282 -8.75 24.57 3.82
C PHE A 282 -8.05 24.11 2.56
N ARG A 283 -7.81 25.03 1.63
CA ARG A 283 -7.04 24.76 0.42
C ARG A 283 -5.96 25.82 0.19
N ALA A 284 -4.84 25.39 -0.35
CA ALA A 284 -3.76 26.27 -0.78
C ALA A 284 -2.93 25.64 -1.90
N MET A 285 -2.50 26.49 -2.82
CA MET A 285 -1.39 26.21 -3.72
C MET A 285 -0.16 26.94 -3.16
N LEU A 286 0.91 26.22 -2.88
CA LEU A 286 2.14 26.73 -2.31
C LEU A 286 3.22 26.71 -3.39
N SER A 287 3.85 27.85 -3.66
CA SER A 287 4.99 27.94 -4.59
C SER A 287 6.25 27.31 -4.01
N ASP A 288 6.52 27.57 -2.73
CA ASP A 288 7.65 27.01 -1.97
C ASP A 288 7.10 25.99 -0.96
N GLY A 289 6.65 24.85 -1.48
CA GLY A 289 6.02 23.78 -0.72
C GLY A 289 7.03 22.83 -0.07
N TYR A 290 6.86 21.54 -0.34
CA TYR A 290 7.77 20.51 0.18
C TYR A 290 9.11 20.55 -0.56
N ASN A 291 10.22 20.64 0.18
CA ASN A 291 11.58 20.77 -0.36
C ASN A 291 11.77 21.95 -1.34
N GLY A 292 10.98 23.02 -1.20
CA GLY A 292 11.05 24.19 -2.08
C GLY A 292 10.39 24.01 -3.46
N GLU A 293 9.70 22.90 -3.68
CA GLU A 293 8.95 22.66 -4.91
C GLU A 293 7.47 23.04 -4.76
N PRO A 294 6.79 23.46 -5.86
CA PRO A 294 5.37 23.75 -5.83
C PRO A 294 4.52 22.55 -5.40
N CYS A 295 3.57 22.77 -4.50
CA CYS A 295 2.64 21.75 -4.08
C CYS A 295 1.25 22.33 -3.80
N ALA A 296 0.22 21.50 -3.95
CA ALA A 296 -1.13 21.85 -3.54
C ALA A 296 -1.52 21.07 -2.28
N VAL A 297 -2.20 21.72 -1.35
CA VAL A 297 -2.65 21.10 -0.10
C VAL A 297 -4.15 21.33 0.07
N MET A 298 -4.88 20.28 0.42
CA MET A 298 -6.25 20.37 0.91
C MET A 298 -6.38 19.64 2.24
N VAL A 299 -7.01 20.28 3.21
CA VAL A 299 -7.21 19.75 4.56
C VAL A 299 -8.69 19.82 4.88
N GLY A 300 -9.21 18.81 5.57
CA GLY A 300 -10.57 18.82 6.11
C GLY A 300 -10.56 18.27 7.53
N ASP A 301 -11.30 18.90 8.43
CA ASP A 301 -11.45 18.43 9.81
C ASP A 301 -12.86 18.69 10.31
N SER A 302 -13.36 17.82 11.20
CA SER A 302 -14.73 17.91 11.69
C SER A 302 -14.90 18.93 12.80
N VAL A 303 -16.08 19.55 12.85
CA VAL A 303 -16.46 20.53 13.88
C VAL A 303 -17.03 19.80 15.09
N ASP A 304 -16.34 19.78 16.21
CA ASP A 304 -16.78 19.08 17.43
C ASP A 304 -17.99 19.74 18.09
N GLU A 305 -17.97 21.07 18.16
CA GLU A 305 -19.03 21.88 18.78
C GLU A 305 -19.49 22.97 17.80
N ASP A 306 -20.78 22.98 17.47
CA ASP A 306 -21.37 24.00 16.60
C ASP A 306 -22.63 24.58 17.26
N ASP A 307 -22.54 25.81 17.74
CA ASP A 307 -23.65 26.49 18.42
C ASP A 307 -24.79 26.85 17.44
N LYS A 308 -24.48 26.98 16.14
CA LYS A 308 -25.46 27.29 15.09
C LYS A 308 -26.19 26.04 14.62
N TYR A 309 -25.47 24.94 14.49
CA TYR A 309 -26.00 23.63 14.11
C TYR A 309 -25.58 22.54 15.08
N PRO A 310 -26.20 22.49 16.28
CA PRO A 310 -25.90 21.44 17.25
C PRO A 310 -26.12 20.05 16.65
N TYR A 311 -25.23 19.12 16.96
CA TYR A 311 -25.37 17.74 16.53
C TYR A 311 -26.60 17.10 17.18
N LEU A 312 -27.42 16.42 16.36
CA LEU A 312 -28.65 15.74 16.79
C LEU A 312 -28.45 14.22 16.72
N SER A 313 -27.80 13.65 17.72
CA SER A 313 -27.45 12.22 17.82
C SER A 313 -28.63 11.24 17.75
N HIS A 314 -29.81 11.68 18.15
CA HIS A 314 -31.05 10.91 18.06
C HIS A 314 -31.67 10.89 16.65
N ARG A 315 -31.16 11.70 15.70
CA ARG A 315 -31.65 11.78 14.32
C ARG A 315 -30.63 11.36 13.28
N TYR A 316 -29.36 11.64 13.51
CA TYR A 316 -28.31 11.49 12.52
C TYR A 316 -27.15 10.67 13.07
N VAL A 317 -26.56 9.84 12.21
CA VAL A 317 -25.27 9.21 12.49
C VAL A 317 -24.17 10.21 12.16
N ARG A 318 -23.35 10.61 13.14
CA ARG A 318 -22.23 11.52 12.89
C ARG A 318 -21.09 10.82 12.16
N LYS A 319 -20.59 11.44 11.09
CA LYS A 319 -19.34 11.09 10.42
C LYS A 319 -18.32 12.20 10.63
N ASP A 320 -17.36 11.94 11.50
CA ASP A 320 -16.22 12.83 11.71
C ASP A 320 -15.04 12.40 10.83
N ILE A 321 -14.32 13.40 10.32
CA ILE A 321 -13.17 13.19 9.47
C ILE A 321 -12.03 14.11 9.89
N SER A 322 -10.79 13.63 9.78
CA SER A 322 -9.57 14.44 9.82
C SER A 322 -8.69 14.02 8.65
N THR A 323 -8.57 14.86 7.63
CA THR A 323 -8.06 14.49 6.31
C THR A 323 -7.08 15.52 5.75
N ALA A 324 -6.08 15.04 5.02
CA ALA A 324 -5.14 15.85 4.28
C ALA A 324 -4.84 15.20 2.93
N VAL A 325 -4.71 16.05 1.91
CA VAL A 325 -4.28 15.70 0.57
C VAL A 325 -3.16 16.65 0.19
N VAL A 326 -2.02 16.10 -0.21
CA VAL A 326 -0.88 16.84 -0.77
C VAL A 326 -0.66 16.38 -2.20
N LEU A 327 -0.64 17.33 -3.14
CA LEU A 327 -0.36 17.11 -4.55
C LEU A 327 1.03 17.66 -4.86
N THR A 328 1.88 16.84 -5.46
CA THR A 328 3.21 17.25 -5.96
C THR A 328 3.36 16.87 -7.42
N GLU A 329 4.05 17.72 -8.19
CA GLU A 329 4.39 17.41 -9.57
C GLU A 329 5.73 16.67 -9.63
N ASN A 330 5.79 15.54 -10.34
CA ASN A 330 7.03 14.86 -10.67
C ASN A 330 7.25 14.98 -12.19
N ARG A 331 8.42 15.48 -12.58
CA ARG A 331 8.84 15.52 -13.99
C ARG A 331 9.83 14.39 -14.24
N ASN A 332 9.49 13.46 -15.14
CA ASN A 332 10.47 12.49 -15.60
C ASN A 332 11.56 13.23 -16.41
N THR A 333 12.82 13.05 -16.02
CA THR A 333 13.99 13.79 -16.52
C THR A 333 14.34 13.55 -18.01
N GLY A 334 13.53 12.76 -18.73
CA GLY A 334 13.78 12.37 -20.12
C GLY A 334 12.81 12.96 -21.17
N ASP A 335 11.59 13.34 -20.79
CA ASP A 335 10.57 13.77 -21.76
C ASP A 335 9.70 14.91 -21.22
N LYS A 336 9.72 16.06 -21.90
CA LYS A 336 9.04 17.30 -21.42
C LYS A 336 7.52 17.20 -21.39
N SER A 337 6.94 16.14 -21.97
CA SER A 337 5.50 15.93 -22.10
C SER A 337 4.88 14.98 -21.09
N ASP A 338 5.66 14.27 -20.27
CA ASP A 338 5.13 13.28 -19.32
C ASP A 338 5.14 13.82 -17.88
N VAL A 339 4.16 14.70 -17.59
CA VAL A 339 3.94 15.21 -16.23
C VAL A 339 3.14 14.19 -15.44
N VAL A 340 3.68 13.78 -14.29
CA VAL A 340 2.99 12.90 -13.35
C VAL A 340 2.70 13.69 -12.08
N VAL A 341 1.44 13.89 -11.75
CA VAL A 341 1.05 14.47 -10.46
C VAL A 341 0.81 13.35 -9.46
N THR A 342 1.46 13.43 -8.31
CA THR A 342 1.31 12.47 -7.21
C THR A 342 0.46 13.07 -6.11
N MET A 343 -0.65 12.40 -5.80
CA MET A 343 -1.50 12.67 -4.65
C MET A 343 -1.11 11.76 -3.50
N ARG A 344 -0.71 12.35 -2.39
CA ARG A 344 -0.55 11.68 -1.10
C ARG A 344 -1.68 12.12 -0.20
N ARG A 345 -2.44 11.18 0.35
CA ARG A 345 -3.54 11.48 1.26
C ARG A 345 -3.43 10.69 2.55
N ALA A 346 -3.77 11.34 3.65
CA ALA A 346 -3.94 10.74 4.96
C ALA A 346 -5.34 11.08 5.47
N ALA A 347 -6.03 10.12 6.07
CA ALA A 347 -7.34 10.35 6.62
C ALA A 347 -7.59 9.50 7.86
N PHE A 348 -8.30 10.08 8.81
CA PHE A 348 -8.98 9.41 9.90
C PHE A 348 -10.48 9.62 9.69
N TYR A 349 -11.25 8.53 9.70
CA TYR A 349 -12.70 8.54 9.67
C TYR A 349 -13.23 7.97 10.96
N LYS A 350 -14.27 8.58 11.51
CA LYS A 350 -15.01 8.08 12.68
C LYS A 350 -16.50 8.16 12.40
N VAL A 351 -17.17 7.03 12.38
CA VAL A 351 -18.63 6.95 12.35
C VAL A 351 -19.08 6.72 13.78
N ARG A 352 -19.71 7.74 14.38
CA ARG A 352 -20.16 7.65 15.76
C ARG A 352 -21.30 6.66 15.88
N ARG A 353 -21.30 5.89 16.94
CA ARG A 353 -22.43 5.00 17.25
C ARG A 353 -23.70 5.84 17.49
N PRO A 354 -24.79 5.59 16.74
CA PRO A 354 -26.03 6.36 16.93
C PRO A 354 -26.73 6.02 18.25
N GLU A 355 -27.49 6.97 18.77
CA GLU A 355 -28.34 6.77 19.97
C GLU A 355 -29.65 6.06 19.66
N PHE A 356 -30.02 5.97 18.39
CA PHE A 356 -31.21 5.25 17.93
C PHE A 356 -30.86 3.81 17.52
N PRO A 357 -31.83 2.87 17.57
CA PRO A 357 -31.61 1.50 17.16
C PRO A 357 -31.21 1.40 15.68
N VAL A 358 -30.11 0.70 15.43
CA VAL A 358 -29.67 0.27 14.10
C VAL A 358 -29.49 -1.24 14.13
N THR A 359 -29.94 -1.91 13.08
CA THR A 359 -29.75 -3.34 12.88
C THR A 359 -28.29 -3.65 12.59
N PHE A 360 -27.92 -4.93 12.74
CA PHE A 360 -26.56 -5.38 12.41
C PHE A 360 -26.21 -5.09 10.95
N CYS A 361 -27.11 -5.38 10.01
CA CYS A 361 -26.87 -5.14 8.58
C CYS A 361 -26.67 -3.66 8.28
N GLU A 362 -27.49 -2.78 8.86
CA GLU A 362 -27.35 -1.33 8.73
C GLU A 362 -26.01 -0.82 9.27
N LEU A 363 -25.55 -1.36 10.39
CA LEU A 363 -24.25 -1.01 10.96
C LEU A 363 -23.08 -1.48 10.08
N GLU A 364 -23.15 -2.69 9.53
CA GLU A 364 -22.15 -3.19 8.56
C GLU A 364 -22.17 -2.35 7.27
N ASN A 365 -23.33 -1.94 6.77
CA ASN A 365 -23.43 -1.04 5.63
C ASN A 365 -22.77 0.32 5.92
N LEU A 366 -22.96 0.88 7.13
CA LEU A 366 -22.25 2.09 7.56
C LEU A 366 -20.73 1.89 7.61
N ARG A 367 -20.29 0.72 8.09
CA ARG A 367 -18.87 0.32 8.15
C ARG A 367 -18.25 0.27 6.77
N ASP A 368 -18.86 -0.45 5.84
CA ASP A 368 -18.39 -0.57 4.46
C ASP A 368 -18.42 0.77 3.72
N ALA A 369 -19.39 1.63 4.04
CA ALA A 369 -19.51 2.96 3.45
C ALA A 369 -18.51 4.00 4.00
N THR A 370 -17.70 3.67 5.03
CA THR A 370 -16.82 4.62 5.71
C THR A 370 -15.88 5.37 4.74
N THR A 371 -15.32 4.65 3.77
CA THR A 371 -14.37 5.21 2.77
C THR A 371 -14.98 5.43 1.40
N GLN A 372 -16.27 5.19 1.21
CA GLN A 372 -16.92 5.18 -0.10
C GLN A 372 -16.85 6.54 -0.81
N TRP A 373 -17.00 7.64 -0.06
CA TRP A 373 -16.88 9.00 -0.62
C TRP A 373 -15.47 9.29 -1.13
N SER A 374 -14.44 8.72 -0.49
CA SER A 374 -13.06 8.81 -0.93
C SER A 374 -12.80 8.07 -2.23
N ASP A 375 -13.55 7.01 -2.52
CA ASP A 375 -13.47 6.29 -3.79
C ASP A 375 -14.20 7.04 -4.91
N VAL A 376 -15.39 7.59 -4.61
CA VAL A 376 -16.12 8.46 -5.55
C VAL A 376 -15.29 9.69 -5.93
N MET A 377 -14.60 10.30 -4.97
CA MET A 377 -13.64 11.39 -5.24
C MET A 377 -12.60 10.99 -6.29
N LEU A 378 -11.94 9.84 -6.10
CA LEU A 378 -10.90 9.40 -7.04
C LEU A 378 -11.46 9.03 -8.42
N LYS A 379 -12.64 8.41 -8.47
CA LYS A 379 -13.34 8.12 -9.73
C LYS A 379 -13.67 9.41 -10.46
N THR A 380 -14.20 10.41 -9.76
CA THR A 380 -14.54 11.73 -10.32
C THR A 380 -13.31 12.42 -10.90
N ILE A 381 -12.22 12.50 -10.12
CA ILE A 381 -10.96 13.12 -10.56
C ILE A 381 -10.44 12.42 -11.82
N ARG A 382 -10.41 11.08 -11.84
CA ARG A 382 -9.99 10.32 -13.03
C ARG A 382 -10.89 10.57 -14.23
N GLY A 383 -12.21 10.66 -14.03
CA GLY A 383 -13.17 10.96 -15.11
C GLY A 383 -12.94 12.34 -15.74
N ILE A 384 -12.57 13.34 -14.93
CA ILE A 384 -12.24 14.69 -15.40
C ILE A 384 -10.88 14.71 -16.13
N LEU A 385 -9.87 14.02 -15.57
CA LEU A 385 -8.52 14.03 -16.12
C LEU A 385 -8.36 13.18 -17.38
N TYR A 386 -9.10 12.07 -17.47
CA TYR A 386 -9.04 11.11 -18.56
C TYR A 386 -10.44 10.89 -19.16
N PRO A 387 -11.02 11.92 -19.81
CA PRO A 387 -12.32 11.77 -20.43
C PRO A 387 -12.25 10.67 -21.48
N THR A 388 -13.16 9.71 -21.40
CA THR A 388 -13.28 8.67 -22.41
C THR A 388 -13.61 9.38 -23.73
N LYS A 389 -12.80 9.18 -24.76
CA LYS A 389 -13.15 9.65 -26.11
C LYS A 389 -14.41 8.90 -26.53
N THR A 390 -15.56 9.52 -26.38
CA THR A 390 -16.76 9.10 -27.11
C THR A 390 -16.47 9.40 -28.57
N ASN A 391 -16.16 8.36 -29.33
CA ASN A 391 -16.16 8.44 -30.79
C ASN A 391 -17.59 8.78 -31.20
N ASN A 392 -17.83 10.05 -31.51
CA ASN A 392 -19.02 10.50 -32.22
C ASN A 392 -18.95 10.10 -33.69
#